data_AF-A0A3B9BV66-F1
#
_entry.id   AF-A0A3B9BV66-F1
#
_cell.length_a   1.000
_cell.length_b   1.000
_cell.length_c   1.000
_cell.angle_alpha   90.00
_cell.angle_beta   90.00
_cell.angle_gamma   90.00
#
_symmetry.space_group_name_H-M   'P 1'
#
loop_
_entity.id
_entity.type
_entity.pdbx_description
1 polymer ?
#
loop_
_entity_poly.entity_id
_entity_poly.type
_entity_poly.pdbx_seq_one_letter_code
_entity_poly.pdbx_strand_id
1 'polypeptide(L)' 'CIWYQGDYTLELIKETDYPTFDVEGACQAFKAWKGHKVSDIMTFRDNAYRSVITGTMAPEHHTPWKDALDDSF' A
#
# COMPACT_ATOMS: atom_id res chain seq x y z
N CYS A 1 11.42 1.28 9.84
CA CYS A 1 10.63 2.38 10.40
C CYS A 1 9.15 2.36 9.98
N ILE A 2 8.59 1.26 9.44
CA ILE A 2 7.16 1.21 9.02
C ILE A 2 6.23 1.43 10.23
N TRP A 3 6.40 0.63 11.29
CA TRP A 3 5.56 0.72 12.49
C TRP A 3 5.73 2.02 13.26
N TYR A 4 6.95 2.58 13.35
CA TYR A 4 7.16 3.85 14.05
C TYR A 4 6.27 4.97 13.50
N GLN A 5 6.16 5.08 12.17
CA GLN A 5 5.29 6.08 11.56
C GLN A 5 3.81 5.69 11.67
N GLY A 6 3.48 4.39 11.59
CA GLY A 6 2.12 3.89 11.84
C GLY A 6 1.62 4.25 13.23
N ASP A 7 2.44 4.04 14.26
CA ASP A 7 2.14 4.36 15.65
C ASP A 7 1.90 5.86 15.83
N TYR A 8 2.75 6.70 15.23
CA TYR A 8 2.58 8.16 15.24
C TYR A 8 1.30 8.62 14.53
N THR A 9 0.96 8.02 13.38
CA THR A 9 -0.31 8.30 12.71
C THR A 9 -1.50 7.89 13.59
N LEU A 10 -1.42 6.75 14.27
CA LEU A 10 -2.48 6.29 15.17
C LEU A 10 -2.64 7.19 16.41
N GLU A 11 -1.54 7.76 16.92
CA GLU A 11 -1.56 8.78 17.97
C GLU A 11 -2.36 10.01 17.51
N LEU A 12 -2.02 10.61 16.36
CA LEU A 12 -2.71 11.79 15.84
C LEU A 12 -4.19 11.57 15.55
N ILE A 13 -4.57 10.41 14.97
CA ILE A 13 -5.97 10.11 14.64
C ILE A 13 -6.83 10.13 15.90
N LYS A 14 -6.32 9.61 17.03
CA LYS A 14 -7.05 9.56 18.31
C LYS A 14 -7.32 10.94 18.92
N GLU A 15 -6.63 11.98 18.46
CA GLU A 15 -6.79 13.36 18.93
C GLU A 15 -7.79 14.18 18.10
N THR A 16 -8.42 13.57 17.09
CA THR A 16 -9.33 14.26 16.17
C THR A 16 -10.62 13.46 15.94
N ASP A 17 -11.57 14.04 15.22
CA ASP A 17 -12.78 13.36 14.73
C ASP A 17 -12.56 12.61 13.41
N TYR A 18 -11.31 12.52 12.93
CA TYR A 18 -11.00 11.76 11.73
C TYR A 18 -11.37 10.27 11.93
N PRO A 19 -12.11 9.65 10.99
CA PRO A 19 -12.45 8.25 11.10
C PRO A 19 -11.20 7.37 11.22
N THR A 20 -11.17 6.53 12.24
CA THR A 20 -10.09 5.55 12.38
C THR A 20 -10.14 4.51 11.26
N PHE A 21 -9.00 3.91 10.95
CA PHE A 21 -8.87 2.84 9.97
C PHE A 21 -7.81 1.83 10.41
N ASP A 22 -7.73 0.71 9.70
CA ASP A 22 -6.77 -0.36 9.99
C ASP A 22 -5.33 0.01 9.62
N VAL A 23 -4.66 0.75 10.52
CA VAL A 23 -3.25 1.17 10.39
C VAL A 23 -2.30 -0.03 10.38
N GLU A 24 -2.61 -1.10 11.11
CA GLU A 24 -1.81 -2.32 11.11
C GLU A 24 -1.88 -3.01 9.74
N GLY A 25 -3.07 -3.11 9.14
CA GLY A 25 -3.26 -3.57 7.77
C GLY A 25 -2.43 -2.76 6.76
N ALA A 26 -2.37 -1.43 6.93
CA ALA A 26 -1.55 -0.57 6.09
C ALA A 26 -0.05 -0.85 6.29
N CYS A 27 0.40 -1.06 7.53
CA CYS A 27 1.78 -1.42 7.85
C CYS A 27 2.17 -2.77 7.24
N GLN A 28 1.26 -3.76 7.26
CA GLN A 28 1.47 -5.04 6.60
C GLN A 28 1.56 -4.90 5.07
N ALA A 29 0.72 -4.05 4.45
CA ALA A 29 0.83 -3.75 3.02
C ALA A 29 2.19 -3.12 2.68
N PHE A 30 2.72 -2.21 3.50
CA PHE A 30 4.08 -1.67 3.33
C PHE A 30 5.18 -2.73 3.50
N LYS A 31 5.01 -3.68 4.44
CA LYS A 31 5.94 -4.80 4.60
C LYS A 31 5.93 -5.69 3.35
N ALA A 32 4.76 -6.00 2.80
CA ALA A 32 4.62 -6.75 1.56
C ALA A 32 5.25 -6.01 0.37
N TRP A 33 4.97 -4.71 0.21
CA TRP A 33 5.59 -3.85 -0.79
C TRP A 33 7.12 -3.86 -0.71
N LYS A 34 7.69 -3.75 0.49
CA LYS A 34 9.13 -3.87 0.70
C LYS A 34 9.64 -5.25 0.27
N GLY A 35 8.88 -6.31 0.56
CA GLY A 35 9.16 -7.67 0.10
C GLY A 35 9.19 -7.78 -1.42
N HIS A 36 8.17 -7.28 -2.11
CA HIS A 36 8.09 -7.30 -3.57
C HIS A 36 9.24 -6.52 -4.22
N LYS A 37 9.63 -5.36 -3.67
CA LYS A 37 10.81 -4.62 -4.13
C LYS A 37 12.12 -5.39 -3.98
N VAL A 38 12.25 -6.21 -2.93
CA VAL A 38 13.42 -7.07 -2.74
C VAL A 38 13.37 -8.26 -3.68
N SER A 39 12.19 -8.82 -3.93
CA SER A 39 11.98 -9.94 -4.84
C SER A 39 12.32 -9.56 -6.29
N ASP A 40 11.82 -8.42 -6.76
CA ASP A 40 12.15 -7.89 -8.08
C ASP A 40 11.88 -6.38 -8.14
N ILE A 41 12.95 -5.60 -8.28
CA ILE A 41 12.89 -4.15 -8.31
C ILE A 41 12.26 -3.58 -9.58
N MET A 42 12.16 -4.37 -10.66
CA MET A 42 11.59 -3.94 -11.94
C MET A 42 10.11 -4.32 -12.09
N THR A 43 9.61 -5.28 -11.31
CA THR A 43 8.21 -5.76 -11.40
C THR A 43 7.41 -5.56 -10.11
N PHE A 44 7.97 -4.92 -9.06
CA PHE A 44 7.24 -4.68 -7.81
C PHE A 44 5.91 -3.92 -7.97
N ARG A 45 5.74 -3.17 -9.08
CA ARG A 45 4.50 -2.46 -9.42
C ARG A 45 3.42 -3.36 -10.00
N ASP A 46 3.79 -4.55 -10.48
CA ASP A 46 2.87 -5.53 -11.06
C ASP A 46 2.20 -6.39 -9.96
N ASN A 47 2.07 -5.85 -8.75
CA ASN A 47 1.51 -6.54 -7.58
C ASN A 47 0.28 -5.78 -7.06
N ALA A 48 -0.73 -6.52 -6.64
CA ALA A 48 -1.95 -5.98 -6.06
C ALA A 48 -1.96 -6.07 -4.51
N TYR A 49 -2.67 -5.14 -3.87
CA TYR A 49 -2.84 -5.11 -2.42
C TYR A 49 -4.32 -4.91 -2.07
N ARG A 50 -4.72 -5.42 -0.90
CA ARG A 50 -6.08 -5.26 -0.39
C ARG A 50 -6.24 -3.88 0.25
N SER A 51 -7.33 -3.19 -0.07
CA SER A 51 -7.70 -1.94 0.60
C SER A 51 -8.03 -2.20 2.06
N VAL A 52 -7.43 -1.42 2.97
CA VAL A 52 -7.75 -1.42 4.40
C VAL A 52 -9.05 -0.66 4.72
N ILE A 53 -9.61 0.04 3.73
CA ILE A 53 -10.85 0.79 3.87
C ILE A 53 -12.04 -0.05 3.39
N THR A 54 -11.93 -0.64 2.20
CA THR A 54 -13.05 -1.36 1.55
C THR A 54 -12.91 -2.87 1.61
N GLY A 55 -11.73 -3.39 1.97
CA GLY A 55 -11.44 -4.82 1.93
C GLY A 55 -11.31 -5.41 0.53
N THR A 56 -11.53 -4.64 -0.53
CA THR A 56 -11.44 -5.10 -1.93
C THR A 56 -9.97 -5.23 -2.34
N MET A 57 -9.63 -6.33 -3.02
CA MET A 57 -8.31 -6.50 -3.66
C MET A 57 -8.24 -5.63 -4.91
N ALA A 58 -7.15 -4.88 -5.08
CA ALA A 58 -6.92 -4.17 -6.34
C ALA A 58 -6.86 -5.17 -7.51
N PRO A 59 -7.46 -4.86 -8.68
CA PRO A 59 -7.29 -5.70 -9.86
C PRO A 59 -5.84 -5.61 -10.35
N GLU A 60 -5.40 -6.65 -11.07
CA GLU A 60 -4.17 -6.56 -11.84
C GLU A 60 -4.32 -5.54 -12.96
N HIS A 61 -3.24 -4.81 -13.24
CA HIS A 61 -3.22 -3.87 -14.34
C HIS A 61 -3.19 -4.62 -15.68
N HIS A 62 -3.78 -4.05 -16.71
CA HIS A 62 -3.86 -4.69 -18.03
C HIS A 62 -2.51 -4.77 -18.77
N THR A 63 -1.51 -4.00 -18.34
CA THR A 63 -0.16 -3.94 -18.93
C THR A 63 0.90 -3.97 -17.83
N PRO A 64 1.93 -4.83 -17.89
CA PRO A 64 3.06 -4.78 -16.97
C PRO A 64 3.73 -3.41 -16.97
N TRP A 65 4.23 -2.97 -15.82
CA TRP A 65 4.75 -1.62 -15.63
C TRP A 65 5.87 -1.26 -16.61
N LYS A 66 6.74 -2.22 -16.94
CA LYS A 66 7.83 -2.02 -17.91
C LYS A 66 7.33 -1.62 -19.30
N ASP A 67 6.16 -2.12 -19.68
CA ASP A 67 5.60 -1.95 -21.02
C ASP A 67 4.52 -0.84 -21.06
N ALA A 68 4.10 -0.33 -19.89
CA ALA A 68 3.16 0.77 -19.74
C ALA A 68 3.87 2.13 -19.89
N LEU A 69 4.28 2.47 -21.12
CA LEU A 69 4.99 3.71 -21.42
C LEU A 69 4.09 4.96 -21.50
N ASP A 70 2.81 4.76 -21.77
CA ASP A 70 1.79 5.81 -21.74
C ASP A 70 1.31 5.98 -20.29
N ASP A 71 1.49 7.16 -19.73
CA ASP A 71 1.13 7.54 -18.36
C ASP A 71 -0.15 8.38 -18.28
N SER A 72 -0.89 8.49 -19.39
CA SER A 72 -2.20 9.14 -19.43
C SER A 72 -3.29 8.36 -18.70
N PHE A 73 -4.40 9.05 -18.41
CA PHE A 73 -5.56 8.52 -17.68
C PHE A 73 -6.54 7.74 -18.54
#